data_AF-A0A0Q5BUR9-F1
#
_entry.id   AF-A0A0Q5BUR9-F1
#
_cell.length_a   1.000
_cell.length_b   1.000
_cell.length_c   1.000
_cell.angle_alpha   90.00
_cell.angle_beta   90.00
_cell.angle_gamma   90.00
#
_symmetry.space_group_name_H-M   'P 1'
#
loop_
_entity.id
_entity.type
_entity.pdbx_description
1 polymer ?
#
loop_
_entity_poly.entity_id
_entity_poly.type
_entity_poly.pdbx_seq_one_letter_code
_entity_poly.pdbx_strand_id
1 'polypeptide(L)'
;MSHFYDVDIYRHVDEEDGEVWWGAEGGPADDLSMGVEFESTSDLQGLILDIQDETSAYRRRWPDLQVRFFEDRRRPATEFRAALQAAGITLPEWVAP
;
A
#
# COMPACT_ATOMS: atom_id res chain seq x y z
N MET A 1 18.24 -0.72 14.68
CA MET A 1 16.99 0.04 14.54
C MET A 1 16.29 -0.57 13.35
N SER A 2 15.03 -0.98 13.50
CA SER A 2 14.26 -1.53 12.38
C SER A 2 13.91 -0.39 11.41
N HIS A 3 14.11 -0.62 10.12
CA HIS A 3 13.71 0.30 9.07
C HIS A 3 12.28 -0.02 8.63
N PHE A 4 11.48 1.00 8.36
CA PHE A 4 10.10 0.84 7.92
C PHE A 4 9.85 1.54 6.59
N TYR A 5 9.02 0.91 5.77
CA TYR A 5 8.40 1.51 4.60
C TYR A 5 6.90 1.57 4.88
N ASP A 6 6.37 2.77 5.01
CA ASP A 6 4.97 3.00 5.33
C ASP A 6 4.19 3.17 4.04
N VAL A 7 3.04 2.50 3.96
CA VAL A 7 2.15 2.53 2.80
C VAL A 7 0.76 2.95 3.25
N ASP A 8 0.31 4.11 2.83
CA ASP A 8 -1.06 4.59 3.01
C ASP A 8 -1.92 4.10 1.85
N ILE A 9 -2.92 3.26 2.15
CA ILE A 9 -3.89 2.78 1.18
C ILE A 9 -5.11 3.70 1.20
N TYR A 10 -5.61 4.05 0.02
CA TYR A 10 -6.82 4.83 -0.14
C TYR A 10 -7.75 4.23 -1.20
N ARG A 11 -9.05 4.49 -1.02
CA ARG A 11 -10.08 4.11 -1.97
C ARG A 11 -10.28 5.21 -3.01
N HIS A 12 -10.39 4.81 -4.26
CA HIS A 12 -10.84 5.63 -5.37
C HIS A 12 -12.12 5.02 -5.94
N VAL A 13 -13.05 5.86 -6.39
CA VAL A 13 -14.25 5.41 -7.09
C VAL A 13 -14.23 6.11 -8.42
N ASP A 14 -14.26 5.33 -9.49
CA ASP A 14 -14.31 5.88 -10.84
C ASP A 14 -15.60 6.69 -11.01
N GLU A 15 -15.46 7.89 -11.55
CA GLU A 15 -16.58 8.83 -11.66
C GLU A 15 -17.54 8.48 -12.82
N GLU A 16 -17.09 7.69 -13.80
CA GLU A 16 -17.83 7.33 -15.00
C GLU A 16 -18.70 6.08 -14.77
N ASP A 17 -18.15 5.03 -14.18
CA ASP A 17 -18.84 3.74 -14.01
C ASP A 17 -19.09 3.32 -12.54
N GLY A 18 -18.50 4.05 -11.58
CA GLY A 18 -18.65 3.75 -10.15
C GLY A 18 -17.85 2.54 -9.69
N GLU A 19 -16.94 2.01 -10.50
CA GLU A 19 -16.05 0.92 -10.11
C GLU A 19 -15.15 1.34 -8.95
N VAL A 20 -14.84 0.40 -8.07
CA VAL A 20 -14.00 0.62 -6.91
C VAL A 20 -12.56 0.24 -7.22
N TRP A 21 -11.68 1.21 -7.02
CA TRP A 21 -10.24 1.09 -7.24
C TRP A 21 -9.51 1.42 -5.93
N TRP A 22 -8.31 0.90 -5.76
CA TRP A 22 -7.47 1.23 -4.62
C TRP A 22 -6.14 1.77 -5.09
N GLY A 23 -5.73 2.90 -4.50
CA GLY A 23 -4.41 3.48 -4.68
C GLY A 23 -3.59 3.31 -3.41
N ALA A 24 -2.29 3.50 -3.58
CA ALA A 24 -1.34 3.50 -2.47
C ALA A 24 -0.35 4.64 -2.64
N GLU A 25 0.08 5.21 -1.54
CA GLU A 25 1.24 6.08 -1.48
C GLU A 25 2.18 5.49 -0.42
N GLY A 26 3.47 5.37 -0.72
CA GLY A 26 4.39 4.84 0.28
C GLY A 26 5.80 5.39 0.18
N GLY A 27 6.52 5.32 1.29
CA GLY A 27 7.91 5.78 1.38
C GLY A 27 8.61 5.31 2.66
N PRO A 28 9.93 5.49 2.75
CA PRO A 28 10.67 5.23 3.98
C PRO A 28 10.12 6.08 5.14
N ALA A 29 9.83 5.46 6.29
CA ALA A 29 9.19 6.15 7.42
C ALA A 29 10.01 7.33 7.97
N ASP A 30 11.33 7.27 7.81
CA ASP A 30 12.26 8.31 8.26
C ASP A 30 12.52 9.40 7.20
N ASP A 31 11.92 9.29 6.00
CA ASP A 31 12.10 10.23 4.88
C ASP A 31 10.78 10.58 4.18
N LEU A 32 10.14 11.64 4.67
CA LEU A 32 8.89 12.19 4.15
C LEU A 32 9.03 12.89 2.78
N SER A 33 10.23 12.97 2.20
CA SER A 33 10.44 13.62 0.91
C SER A 33 10.36 12.67 -0.30
N MET A 34 10.23 11.37 -0.04
CA MET A 34 10.35 10.28 -1.02
C MET A 34 9.08 9.41 -1.07
N GLY A 35 7.91 10.04 -1.10
CA GLY A 35 6.64 9.34 -1.35
C GLY A 35 6.56 8.89 -2.81
N VAL A 36 6.30 7.60 -3.02
CA VAL A 36 5.98 6.99 -4.31
C VAL A 36 4.47 6.77 -4.36
N GLU A 37 3.81 7.40 -5.32
CA GLU A 37 2.41 7.13 -5.62
C GLU A 37 2.34 5.93 -6.58
N PHE A 38 1.57 4.92 -6.19
CA PHE A 38 1.30 3.74 -7.00
C PHE A 38 0.03 3.96 -7.82
N GLU A 39 -0.02 3.41 -9.03
CA GLU A 39 -1.19 3.51 -9.88
C GLU A 39 -2.41 2.88 -9.20
N SER A 40 -3.52 3.60 -9.17
CA SER A 40 -4.77 3.06 -8.62
C SER A 40 -5.25 1.91 -9.51
N THR A 41 -5.67 0.81 -8.90
CA THR A 41 -6.05 -0.42 -9.62
C THR A 41 -7.15 -1.18 -8.89
N SER A 42 -7.97 -1.92 -9.64
CA SER A 42 -8.87 -2.96 -9.09
C SER A 42 -8.15 -4.31 -8.92
N ASP A 43 -6.98 -4.50 -9.57
CA ASP A 43 -6.11 -5.65 -9.37
C ASP A 43 -5.23 -5.47 -8.12
N LEU A 44 -5.76 -5.93 -7.00
CA LEU A 44 -5.07 -5.88 -5.71
C LEU A 44 -3.78 -6.71 -5.68
N GLN A 45 -3.67 -7.76 -6.50
CA GLN A 45 -2.46 -8.55 -6.55
C GLN A 45 -1.35 -7.76 -7.24
N GLY A 46 -1.67 -7.10 -8.35
CA GLY A 46 -0.78 -6.16 -9.03
C GLY A 46 -0.28 -5.07 -8.09
N LEU A 47 -1.18 -4.39 -7.37
CA LEU A 47 -0.80 -3.33 -6.42
C LEU A 47 0.22 -3.81 -5.36
N ILE A 48 -0.02 -4.98 -4.77
CA ILE A 48 0.88 -5.53 -3.75
C ILE A 48 2.23 -5.94 -4.34
N LEU A 49 2.26 -6.46 -5.58
CA LEU A 49 3.51 -6.78 -6.28
C LEU A 49 4.32 -5.52 -6.57
N ASP A 50 3.68 -4.44 -7.03
CA ASP A 50 4.36 -3.17 -7.32
C ASP A 50 5.03 -2.60 -6.05
N ILE A 51 4.32 -2.64 -4.91
CA ILE A 51 4.87 -2.25 -3.61
C ILE A 51 6.04 -3.15 -3.20
N GLN A 52 5.95 -4.46 -3.46
CA GLN A 52 7.04 -5.40 -3.16
C GLN A 52 8.28 -5.14 -4.02
N ASP A 53 8.10 -4.83 -5.30
CA ASP A 53 9.18 -4.53 -6.23
C ASP A 53 9.88 -3.22 -5.84
N GLU A 54 9.12 -2.17 -5.55
CA GLU A 54 9.66 -0.89 -5.06
C GLU A 54 10.46 -1.11 -3.76
N THR A 55 9.87 -1.79 -2.78
CA THR A 55 10.52 -2.06 -1.49
C THR A 55 11.73 -2.99 -1.61
N SER A 56 11.81 -3.82 -2.65
CA SER A 56 12.96 -4.71 -2.89
C SER A 56 14.24 -3.92 -3.22
N ALA A 57 14.13 -2.76 -3.86
CA ALA A 57 15.28 -1.87 -4.07
C ALA A 57 15.80 -1.34 -2.72
N TYR A 58 14.91 -0.90 -1.83
CA TYR A 58 15.28 -0.43 -0.48
C TYR A 58 15.84 -1.54 0.39
N ARG A 59 15.33 -2.78 0.28
CA ARG A 59 15.86 -3.94 1.02
C ARG A 59 17.34 -4.24 0.72
N ARG A 60 17.85 -3.85 -0.44
CA ARG A 60 19.30 -3.97 -0.74
C ARG A 60 20.14 -3.06 0.15
N ARG A 61 19.61 -1.91 0.56
CA ARG A 61 20.25 -0.95 1.46
C ARG A 61 19.93 -1.24 2.93
N TRP A 62 18.70 -1.66 3.21
CA TRP A 62 18.18 -1.96 4.54
C TRP A 62 17.58 -3.38 4.56
N PRO A 63 18.40 -4.42 4.78
CA PRO A 63 17.92 -5.81 4.73
C PRO A 63 16.85 -6.17 5.75
N ASP A 64 16.72 -5.39 6.83
CA ASP A 64 15.73 -5.52 7.88
C ASP A 64 14.48 -4.66 7.66
N LEU A 65 14.32 -4.05 6.47
CA LEU A 65 13.17 -3.22 6.12
C LEU A 65 11.85 -4.01 6.20
N GLN A 66 10.94 -3.49 7.02
CA GLN A 66 9.57 -4.00 7.16
C GLN A 66 8.59 -3.05 6.45
N VAL A 67 7.54 -3.61 5.86
CA VAL A 67 6.49 -2.83 5.19
C VAL A 67 5.27 -2.80 6.09
N ARG A 68 4.76 -1.60 6.37
CA ARG A 68 3.57 -1.39 7.20
C ARG A 68 2.49 -0.76 6.35
N PHE A 69 1.31 -1.34 6.40
CA PHE A 69 0.15 -0.82 5.68
C PHE A 69 -0.76 -0.06 6.65
N PHE A 70 -1.17 1.13 6.22
CA PHE A 70 -2.03 2.05 6.94
C PHE A 70 -3.24 2.43 6.07
N GLU A 71 -4.27 2.93 6.71
CA GLU A 71 -5.41 3.54 6.03
C GLU A 71 -5.17 5.06 5.92
N ASP A 72 -5.29 5.59 4.71
CA ASP A 72 -5.20 7.03 4.45
C ASP A 72 -6.30 7.76 5.26
N ARG A 73 -5.88 8.74 6.06
CA ARG A 73 -6.75 9.47 6.99
C ARG A 73 -7.75 10.39 6.29
N ARG A 74 -7.48 10.80 5.06
CA ARG A 74 -8.32 11.70 4.24
C ARG A 74 -9.22 10.90 3.30
N ARG A 75 -8.76 9.76 2.81
CA ARG A 75 -9.45 8.88 1.85
C ARG A 75 -9.43 7.44 2.36
N PRO A 76 -10.32 7.06 3.28
CA PRO A 76 -10.27 5.74 3.91
C PRO A 76 -10.37 4.62 2.87
N ALA A 77 -9.47 3.63 2.98
CA ALA A 77 -9.34 2.47 2.11
C ALA A 77 -10.60 1.60 2.03
N THR A 78 -11.52 1.70 2.98
CA THR A 78 -12.89 1.12 3.01
C THR A 78 -13.10 -0.14 2.16
N GLU A 79 -13.35 -1.28 2.80
CA GLU A 79 -13.51 -2.60 2.13
C GLU A 79 -12.21 -3.21 1.57
N PHE A 80 -11.09 -2.49 1.52
CA PHE A 80 -9.79 -3.02 1.04
C PHE A 80 -9.41 -4.36 1.68
N ARG A 81 -9.50 -4.49 3.01
CA ARG A 81 -9.19 -5.75 3.69
C ARG A 81 -10.12 -6.89 3.28
N ALA A 82 -11.39 -6.61 3.08
CA ALA A 82 -12.36 -7.62 2.63
C ALA A 82 -12.08 -8.02 1.18
N ALA A 83 -11.71 -7.07 0.33
CA ALA A 83 -11.34 -7.31 -1.06
C ALA A 83 -10.05 -8.15 -1.18
N LEU A 84 -9.04 -7.88 -0.35
CA LEU A 84 -7.83 -8.73 -0.25
C LEU A 84 -8.16 -10.16 0.19
N GLN A 85 -9.01 -10.31 1.21
CA GLN A 85 -9.46 -11.63 1.67
C GLN A 85 -10.22 -12.39 0.58
N ALA A 86 -11.11 -11.70 -0.14
CA ALA A 86 -11.84 -12.27 -1.28
C ALA A 86 -10.91 -12.68 -2.42
N ALA A 87 -9.83 -11.92 -2.65
CA ALA A 87 -8.78 -12.25 -3.62
C ALA A 87 -7.80 -13.33 -3.12
N GLY A 88 -7.92 -13.81 -1.88
CA GLY A 88 -6.99 -14.78 -1.29
C GLY A 88 -5.59 -14.22 -1.01
N ILE A 89 -5.44 -12.89 -0.94
CA ILE A 89 -4.18 -12.20 -0.71
C ILE A 89 -3.95 -12.04 0.79
N THR A 90 -2.81 -12.51 1.28
CA THR A 90 -2.38 -12.28 2.66
C THR A 90 -1.33 -11.18 2.68
N LEU A 91 -1.58 -10.10 3.43
CA LEU A 91 -0.61 -9.03 3.59
C LEU A 91 0.46 -9.35 4.64
N PRO A 92 1.63 -8.69 4.57
CA PRO A 92 2.47 -8.43 5.74
C PRO A 92 1.68 -7.67 6.82
N GLU A 93 2.32 -7.45 7.98
CA GLU A 93 1.71 -6.79 9.15
C GLU A 93 0.89 -5.54 8.77
N TRP A 94 -0.43 -5.62 8.96
CA TRP A 94 -1.32 -4.46 8.85
C TRP A 94 -1.32 -3.72 10.18
N VAL A 95 -1.01 -2.43 10.14
CA VAL A 95 -1.05 -1.59 11.34
C VAL A 95 -2.39 -0.88 11.37
N ALA A 96 -3.23 -1.24 12.34
CA ALA A 96 -4.46 -0.50 12.57
C ALA A 96 -4.12 0.94 12.99
N PRO A 97 -4.92 1.94 12.56
CA PRO A 97 -4.72 3.33 12.96
C PRO A 97 -4.81 3.54 14.48
#